data_AF-A0A6H0KQU9-F1
#
_entry.id   AF-A0A6H0KQU9-F1
#
_cell.length_a   1.000
_cell.length_b   1.000
_cell.length_c   1.000
_cell.angle_alpha   90.00
_cell.angle_beta   90.00
_cell.angle_gamma   90.00
#
_symmetry.space_group_name_H-M   'P 1'
#
loop_
_entity.id
_entity.type
_entity.pdbx_description
1 polymer ?
#
loop_
_entity_poly.entity_id
_entity_poly.type
_entity_poly.pdbx_seq_one_letter_code
_entity_poly.pdbx_strand_id
1 'polypeptide(L)'
;MKIDFRKIQVKDIEGNNSTVDIAKMLGNTIYQKTADLGELELAQDIYKNGEVELSPEQVERIKEYVKTNFVAVVQIAVNEALSAE
;
A
#
# COMPACT_ATOMS: atom_id res chain seq x y z
N MET A 1 -5.30 6.84 -10.20
CA MET A 1 -3.90 7.04 -9.74
C MET A 1 -3.15 5.74 -9.89
N LYS A 2 -1.96 5.72 -10.48
CA LYS A 2 -1.18 4.49 -10.65
C LYS A 2 -0.05 4.42 -9.62
N ILE A 3 0.12 3.27 -8.96
CA ILE A 3 1.16 3.07 -7.93
C ILE A 3 1.78 1.68 -8.04
N ASP A 4 3.09 1.57 -7.77
CA ASP A 4 3.83 0.30 -7.66
C ASP A 4 4.23 0.05 -6.19
N PHE A 5 3.46 -0.77 -5.49
CA PHE A 5 3.70 -1.16 -4.10
C PHE A 5 4.96 -2.00 -3.89
N ARG A 6 5.62 -2.44 -4.97
CA ARG A 6 6.92 -3.12 -4.89
C ARG A 6 8.07 -2.12 -4.74
N LYS A 7 7.80 -0.83 -4.92
CA LYS A 7 8.80 0.24 -5.04
C LYS A 7 8.61 1.38 -4.03
N ILE A 8 8.04 1.09 -2.86
CA ILE A 8 7.82 2.11 -1.83
C ILE A 8 9.16 2.60 -1.28
N GLN A 9 9.38 3.92 -1.29
CA GLN A 9 10.59 4.54 -0.77
C GLN A 9 10.45 4.82 0.72
N VAL A 10 11.15 4.05 1.55
CA VAL A 10 11.19 4.24 3.00
C VAL A 10 12.47 4.96 3.38
N LYS A 11 12.34 6.00 4.19
CA LYS A 11 13.47 6.76 4.74
C LYS A 11 13.77 6.28 6.16
N ASP A 12 15.04 6.01 6.44
CA ASP A 12 15.51 5.66 7.78
C ASP A 12 15.77 6.91 8.65
N ILE A 13 16.18 6.69 9.91
CA ILE A 13 16.46 7.77 10.87
C ILE A 13 17.70 8.61 10.51
N GLU A 14 18.59 8.09 9.67
CA GLU A 14 19.78 8.78 9.17
C GLU A 14 19.49 9.55 7.87
N GLY A 15 18.28 9.39 7.32
CA GLY A 15 17.82 10.06 6.11
C GLY A 15 18.10 9.30 4.82
N ASN A 16 18.62 8.06 4.89
CA ASN A 16 18.86 7.24 3.72
C ASN A 16 17.54 6.65 3.20
N ASN A 17 17.40 6.61 1.88
CA ASN A 17 16.25 5.98 1.23
C ASN A 17 16.55 4.51 0.92
N SER A 18 15.56 3.68 1.14
CA SER A 18 15.54 2.27 0.74
C SER A 18 14.25 1.96 0.00
N THR A 19 14.32 1.06 -0.97
CA THR A 19 13.14 0.55 -1.66
C THR A 19 12.63 -0.69 -0.96
N VAL A 20 11.35 -0.69 -0.57
CA VAL A 20 10.69 -1.81 0.10
C VAL A 20 9.52 -2.29 -0.75
N ASP A 21 9.47 -3.60 -0.96
CA ASP A 21 8.30 -4.26 -1.55
C ASP A 21 7.31 -4.62 -0.45
N ILE A 22 6.15 -3.96 -0.46
CA ILE A 22 5.05 -4.24 0.46
C ILE A 22 3.84 -4.88 -0.24
N ALA A 23 3.90 -5.11 -1.55
CA ALA A 23 2.74 -5.52 -2.34
C ALA A 23 2.09 -6.79 -1.79
N LYS A 24 2.91 -7.82 -1.53
CA LYS A 24 2.41 -9.10 -0.99
C LYS A 24 1.84 -8.95 0.42
N MET A 25 2.49 -8.15 1.26
CA MET A 25 2.05 -7.94 2.64
C MET A 25 0.73 -7.15 2.68
N LEU A 26 0.62 -6.09 1.88
CA LEU A 26 -0.57 -5.26 1.78
C LEU A 26 -1.74 -6.05 1.18
N GLY A 27 -1.52 -6.73 0.05
CA GLY A 27 -2.54 -7.57 -0.59
C GLY A 27 -3.07 -8.63 0.36
N ASN A 28 -2.21 -9.36 1.06
CA ASN A 28 -2.64 -10.33 2.07
C ASN A 28 -3.41 -9.68 3.24
N THR A 29 -2.96 -8.52 3.71
CA THR A 29 -3.62 -7.80 4.80
C THR A 29 -5.06 -7.44 4.45
N ILE A 30 -5.28 -6.91 3.25
CA ILE A 30 -6.63 -6.56 2.77
C ILE A 30 -7.45 -7.84 2.58
N TYR A 31 -6.91 -8.84 1.87
CA TYR A 31 -7.58 -10.10 1.57
C TYR A 31 -8.11 -10.82 2.82
N GLN A 32 -7.34 -10.79 3.90
CA GLN A 32 -7.71 -11.47 5.16
C GLN A 32 -8.73 -10.70 6.02
N LYS A 33 -8.91 -9.40 5.76
CA LYS A 33 -9.68 -8.52 6.65
C LYS A 33 -10.92 -7.91 6.01
N THR A 34 -10.93 -7.77 4.69
CA THR A 34 -12.06 -7.16 4.00
C THR A 34 -13.29 -8.07 4.01
N ALA A 35 -14.45 -7.45 4.16
CA ALA A 35 -15.75 -8.07 3.90
C ALA A 35 -16.35 -7.59 2.56
N ASP A 36 -15.69 -6.65 1.89
CA ASP A 36 -16.11 -6.09 0.61
C ASP A 36 -15.50 -6.87 -0.56
N LEU A 37 -16.34 -7.23 -1.54
CA LEU A 37 -15.89 -8.04 -2.67
C LEU A 37 -14.97 -7.26 -3.62
N GLY A 38 -15.18 -5.96 -3.79
CA GLY A 38 -14.33 -5.11 -4.61
C GLY A 38 -12.94 -4.93 -3.99
N GLU A 39 -12.86 -4.77 -2.67
CA GLU A 39 -11.59 -4.77 -1.95
C GLU A 39 -10.88 -6.13 -2.01
N LEU A 40 -11.62 -7.25 -2.07
CA LEU A 40 -11.03 -8.58 -2.25
C LEU A 40 -10.37 -8.72 -3.62
N GLU A 41 -10.98 -8.20 -4.69
CA GLU A 41 -10.38 -8.15 -6.02
C GLU A 41 -9.12 -7.26 -6.03
N LEU A 42 -9.21 -6.07 -5.44
CA LEU A 42 -8.07 -5.16 -5.30
C LEU A 42 -6.92 -5.81 -4.53
N ALA A 43 -7.22 -6.52 -3.44
CA ALA A 43 -6.23 -7.23 -2.64
C ALA A 43 -5.46 -8.27 -3.46
N GLN A 44 -6.17 -9.04 -4.29
CA GLN A 44 -5.55 -10.02 -5.18
C GLN A 44 -4.70 -9.36 -6.26
N ASP A 45 -5.15 -8.24 -6.81
CA ASP A 45 -4.43 -7.50 -7.85
C ASP A 45 -3.11 -6.94 -7.30
N ILE A 46 -3.17 -6.27 -6.14
CA ILE A 46 -1.99 -5.81 -5.40
C ILE A 46 -1.04 -6.98 -5.10
N TYR A 47 -1.56 -8.12 -4.64
CA TYR A 47 -0.71 -9.27 -4.29
C TYR A 47 0.00 -9.89 -5.50
N LYS A 48 -0.69 -10.02 -6.64
CA LYS A 48 -0.19 -10.71 -7.83
C LYS A 48 0.68 -9.80 -8.69
N ASN A 49 0.25 -8.56 -8.90
CA ASN A 49 0.87 -7.64 -9.85
C ASN A 49 1.76 -6.61 -9.15
N GLY A 50 1.38 -6.16 -7.95
CA GLY A 50 2.11 -5.18 -7.15
C GLY A 50 2.02 -3.74 -7.67
N GLU A 51 1.74 -3.56 -8.95
CA GLU A 51 1.41 -2.27 -9.56
C GLU A 51 -0.07 -2.25 -9.96
N VAL A 52 -0.80 -1.24 -9.52
CA VAL A 52 -2.26 -1.15 -9.69
C VAL A 52 -2.71 0.29 -9.97
N GLU A 53 -3.90 0.41 -10.55
CA GLU A 53 -4.58 1.69 -10.72
C GLU A 53 -5.71 1.82 -9.69
N LEU A 54 -5.68 2.91 -8.92
CA LEU A 54 -6.54 3.15 -7.78
C LEU A 54 -7.50 4.32 -8.05
N SER A 55 -8.74 4.14 -7.62
CA SER A 55 -9.70 5.24 -7.41
C SER A 55 -9.39 6.01 -6.13
N PRO A 56 -9.88 7.25 -5.97
CA PRO A 56 -9.71 8.01 -4.73
C PRO A 56 -10.25 7.29 -3.49
N GLU A 57 -11.36 6.55 -3.64
CA GLU A 57 -11.93 5.76 -2.55
C GLU A 57 -11.00 4.61 -2.14
N GLN A 58 -10.45 3.88 -3.11
CA GLN A 58 -9.49 2.80 -2.84
C GLN A 58 -8.22 3.30 -2.16
N VAL A 59 -7.76 4.51 -2.50
CA VAL A 59 -6.62 5.16 -1.82
C VAL A 59 -6.91 5.34 -0.33
N GLU A 60 -8.06 5.88 0.04
CA GLU A 60 -8.41 6.09 1.45
C GLU A 60 -8.56 4.76 2.20
N ARG A 61 -9.17 3.74 1.57
CA ARG A 61 -9.25 2.38 2.12
C ARG A 61 -7.88 1.78 2.40
N ILE A 62 -6.94 1.89 1.45
CA ILE A 62 -5.56 1.42 1.62
C ILE A 62 -4.86 2.13 2.78
N LYS A 63 -5.02 3.45 2.93
CA LYS A 63 -4.44 4.20 4.05
C LYS A 63 -4.93 3.67 5.40
N GLU A 64 -6.19 3.26 5.53
CA GLU A 64 -6.72 2.66 6.76
C GLU A 64 -6.10 1.29 7.07
N TYR A 65 -5.95 0.43 6.06
CA TYR A 65 -5.24 -0.84 6.23
C TYR A 65 -3.78 -0.63 6.62
N VAL A 66 -3.11 0.35 6.01
CA VAL A 66 -1.71 0.66 6.30
C VAL A 66 -1.55 1.18 7.74
N LYS A 67 -2.42 2.11 8.16
CA LYS A 67 -2.42 2.70 9.50
C LYS A 67 -2.48 1.68 10.64
N THR A 68 -3.22 0.58 10.44
CA THR A 68 -3.47 -0.41 11.49
C THR A 68 -2.55 -1.63 11.44
N ASN A 69 -1.79 -1.84 10.36
CA ASN A 69 -1.04 -3.08 10.13
C ASN A 69 0.45 -2.89 9.82
N PHE A 70 0.92 -1.66 9.63
CA PHE A 70 2.30 -1.38 9.26
C PHE A 70 2.97 -0.47 10.27
N VAL A 71 4.30 -0.54 10.36
CA VAL A 71 5.09 0.36 11.22
C VAL A 71 5.09 1.79 10.67
N ALA A 72 5.26 2.77 11.55
CA ALA A 72 5.11 4.20 11.22
C ALA A 72 5.93 4.67 10.00
N VAL A 73 7.17 4.18 9.84
CA VAL A 73 8.03 4.56 8.69
C VAL A 73 7.46 4.08 7.35
N VAL A 74 6.81 2.91 7.32
CA VAL A 74 6.13 2.42 6.12
C VAL A 74 4.83 3.20 5.91
N GLN A 75 4.10 3.56 6.96
CA GLN A 75 2.89 4.37 6.84
C GLN A 75 3.17 5.72 6.19
N ILE A 76 4.25 6.40 6.63
CA ILE A 76 4.68 7.68 6.04
C ILE A 76 4.97 7.50 4.55
N ALA A 77 5.83 6.53 4.21
CA ALA A 77 6.24 6.27 2.84
C ALA A 77 5.05 5.94 1.91
N VAL A 78 4.10 5.13 2.38
CA VAL A 78 2.91 4.79 1.59
C VAL A 78 1.99 6.00 1.44
N ASN A 79 1.79 6.78 2.49
CA ASN A 79 0.97 8.00 2.39
C ASN A 79 1.58 9.01 1.42
N GLU A 80 2.91 9.20 1.45
CA GLU A 80 3.62 10.04 0.47
C GLU A 80 3.45 9.49 -0.95
N ALA A 81 3.64 8.19 -1.16
CA ALA A 81 3.46 7.56 -2.47
C ALA A 81 2.01 7.64 -3.00
N LEU A 82 1.01 7.65 -2.11
CA LEU A 82 -0.41 7.79 -2.43
C LEU A 82 -0.90 9.25 -2.51
N SER A 83 -0.06 10.21 -2.12
CA SER A 83 -0.33 11.65 -2.21
C SER A 83 0.45 12.34 -3.33
N ALA A 84 1.41 11.64 -3.96
CA ALA A 84 2.12 12.13 -5.12
C ALA A 84 1.21 12.08 -6.36
N GLU A 85 0.73 13.26 -6.77
CA GLU A 85 0.19 13.53 -8.12
C GLU A 85 1.34 13.70 -9.14
#